data_AF-T5AQ44-F1
#
_entry.id   AF-T5AQ44-F1
#
_cell.length_a   1.000
_cell.length_b   1.000
_cell.length_c   1.000
_cell.angle_alpha   90.00
_cell.angle_beta   90.00
_cell.angle_gamma   90.00
#
_symmetry.space_group_name_H-M   'P 1'
#
loop_
_entity.id
_entity.type
_entity.pdbx_description
1 polymer ?
#
loop_
_entity_poly.entity_id
_entity_poly.type
_entity_poly.pdbx_seq_one_letter_code
_entity_poly.pdbx_strand_id
1 'polypeptide(L)'
;MPEPMLVVEDHDVLGKTRAIPNLLPCRVHHTGPVDPVSEYWDPTQSEDSTSVAYFRGRKLKGRTVALPDNFKGVVVERRPREKGGKQSDIQEHDGESADAVETEALQVTARFEQVLVWSHGASIDPATDPCVRGFDEWLQVAAKVRTLQAETKQ
;
A
#
# COMPACT_ATOMS: atom_id res chain seq x y z
N MET A 1 22.42 13.74 -8.51
CA MET A 1 21.53 13.28 -9.61
C MET A 1 20.11 13.55 -9.15
N PRO A 2 19.23 14.10 -10.00
CA PRO A 2 17.82 14.27 -9.64
C PRO A 2 17.18 12.91 -9.37
N GLU A 3 16.30 12.82 -8.36
CA GLU A 3 15.54 11.60 -8.13
C GLU A 3 14.51 11.42 -9.26
N PRO A 4 14.35 10.20 -9.81
CA PRO A 4 13.42 9.97 -10.91
C PRO A 4 11.97 10.11 -10.43
N MET A 5 11.10 10.57 -11.32
CA MET A 5 9.66 10.60 -11.08
C MET A 5 9.12 9.17 -11.07
N LEU A 6 8.47 8.77 -9.97
CA LEU A 6 7.90 7.43 -9.84
C LEU A 6 6.52 7.37 -10.53
N VAL A 7 6.33 6.37 -11.39
CA VAL A 7 5.08 6.12 -12.10
C VAL A 7 4.53 4.76 -11.69
N VAL A 8 3.29 4.72 -11.21
CA VAL A 8 2.61 3.46 -10.88
C VAL A 8 2.06 2.83 -12.15
N GLU A 9 2.54 1.63 -12.46
CA GLU A 9 2.12 0.84 -13.62
C GLU A 9 1.20 -0.29 -13.15
N ASP A 10 -0.05 -0.19 -13.57
CA ASP A 10 -1.10 -1.14 -13.22
C ASP A 10 -1.40 -2.04 -14.42
N HIS A 11 -0.67 -3.16 -14.51
CA HIS A 11 -0.92 -4.19 -15.50
C HIS A 11 -1.89 -5.22 -14.93
N ASP A 12 -3.09 -5.31 -15.52
CA ASP A 12 -4.25 -6.08 -15.04
C ASP A 12 -4.02 -7.60 -14.87
N VAL A 13 -2.87 -8.12 -15.30
CA VAL A 13 -2.50 -9.54 -15.22
C VAL A 13 -2.01 -9.94 -13.83
N LEU A 14 -1.24 -9.09 -13.13
CA LEU A 14 -0.72 -9.34 -11.78
C LEU A 14 -1.57 -8.68 -10.67
N GLY A 15 -2.36 -7.66 -11.03
CA GLY A 15 -3.27 -6.95 -10.12
C GLY A 15 -4.46 -7.77 -9.59
N LYS A 16 -4.54 -9.07 -9.89
CA LYS A 16 -5.55 -10.01 -9.36
C LYS A 16 -5.15 -10.64 -8.02
N THR A 17 -3.86 -10.62 -7.68
CA THR A 17 -3.39 -11.18 -6.41
C THR A 17 -3.92 -10.35 -5.26
N ARG A 18 -4.64 -11.01 -4.33
CA ARG A 18 -5.11 -10.38 -3.09
C ARG A 18 -4.09 -10.63 -1.98
N ALA A 19 -3.70 -9.57 -1.30
CA ALA A 19 -2.81 -9.63 -0.15
C ALA A 19 -3.54 -9.14 1.11
N ILE A 20 -3.05 -9.60 2.26
CA ILE A 20 -3.48 -9.10 3.58
C ILE A 20 -2.24 -8.50 4.26
N PRO A 21 -2.05 -7.17 4.19
CA PRO A 21 -0.97 -6.49 4.89
C PRO A 21 -1.12 -6.64 6.40
N ASN A 22 -0.04 -7.07 7.07
CA ASN A 22 0.03 -7.20 8.52
C ASN A 22 1.02 -6.17 9.08
N LEU A 23 0.52 -5.15 9.77
CA LEU A 23 1.35 -4.14 10.43
C LEU A 23 1.73 -4.62 11.83
N LEU A 24 2.94 -5.16 11.96
CA LEU A 24 3.44 -5.72 13.22
C LEU A 24 3.99 -4.63 14.16
N PRO A 25 3.88 -4.78 15.50
CA PRO A 25 4.41 -3.84 16.49
C PRO A 25 5.90 -4.07 16.75
N CYS A 26 6.66 -4.36 15.69
CA CYS A 26 8.10 -4.58 15.73
C CYS A 26 8.71 -4.40 14.34
N ARG A 27 10.03 -4.19 14.30
CA ARG A 27 10.80 -4.15 13.06
C ARG A 27 11.40 -5.53 12.79
N VAL A 28 11.18 -6.04 11.58
CA VAL A 28 11.90 -7.20 11.04
C VAL A 28 12.98 -6.66 10.10
N HIS A 29 14.25 -7.01 10.36
CA HIS A 29 15.37 -6.53 9.54
C HIS A 29 15.47 -7.22 8.17
N HIS A 30 14.97 -8.45 8.08
CA HIS A 30 14.90 -9.17 6.82
C HIS A 30 13.84 -8.55 5.91
N THR A 31 14.22 -8.27 4.67
CA THR A 31 13.30 -7.86 3.60
C THR A 31 13.39 -8.90 2.48
N GLY A 32 12.32 -9.65 2.26
CA GLY A 32 12.29 -10.75 1.28
C GLY A 32 11.18 -11.77 1.57
N PRO A 33 11.01 -12.76 0.67
CA PRO A 33 10.07 -13.86 0.88
C PRO A 33 10.42 -14.69 2.12
N VAL A 34 9.39 -15.16 2.83
CA VAL A 34 9.52 -15.93 4.08
C VAL A 34 8.70 -17.22 4.03
N ASP A 35 8.50 -17.77 2.83
CA ASP A 35 7.71 -18.97 2.61
C ASP A 35 8.34 -20.24 3.22
N PRO A 36 7.55 -21.14 3.83
CA PRO A 36 6.09 -21.05 4.02
C PRO A 36 5.70 -20.22 5.25
N VAL A 37 4.83 -19.22 5.07
CA VAL A 37 4.35 -18.36 6.18
C VAL A 37 3.29 -19.05 7.05
N SER A 38 2.43 -19.87 6.46
CA SER A 38 1.27 -20.47 7.12
C SER A 38 1.62 -21.38 8.30
N GLU A 39 2.82 -21.95 8.34
CA GLU A 39 3.27 -22.81 9.45
C GLU A 39 3.66 -22.01 10.70
N TYR A 40 4.03 -20.73 10.54
CA TYR A 40 4.57 -19.90 11.61
C TYR A 40 3.68 -18.70 11.95
N TRP A 41 2.78 -18.33 11.05
CA TRP A 41 1.88 -17.19 11.19
C TRP A 41 0.48 -17.60 10.78
N ASP A 42 -0.32 -17.93 11.79
CA ASP A 42 -1.73 -18.29 11.64
C ASP A 42 -2.61 -17.46 12.60
N PRO A 43 -2.97 -16.22 12.20
CA PRO A 43 -3.93 -15.39 12.93
C PRO A 43 -5.29 -16.06 13.08
N THR A 44 -5.76 -16.23 14.31
CA THR A 44 -7.12 -16.71 14.58
C THR A 44 -8.04 -15.54 14.87
N GLN A 45 -9.22 -15.52 14.26
CA GLN A 45 -10.22 -14.48 14.48
C GLN A 45 -11.15 -14.88 15.63
N SER A 46 -11.32 -13.99 16.60
CA SER A 46 -12.30 -14.10 17.68
C SER A 46 -13.63 -13.45 17.26
N GLU A 47 -14.71 -13.79 17.95
CA GLU A 47 -16.07 -13.26 17.69
C GLU A 47 -16.15 -11.72 17.67
N ASP A 48 -15.31 -11.03 18.45
CA ASP A 48 -15.30 -9.57 18.58
C ASP A 48 -14.51 -8.83 17.48
N SER A 49 -14.36 -9.39 16.28
CA SER A 49 -13.52 -8.84 15.18
C SER A 49 -12.03 -8.64 15.54
N THR A 50 -11.61 -9.19 16.68
CA THR A 50 -10.23 -9.13 17.18
C THR A 50 -9.49 -10.38 16.74
N SER A 51 -8.35 -10.21 16.09
CA SER A 51 -7.47 -11.32 15.72
C SER A 51 -6.43 -11.58 16.82
N VAL A 52 -6.01 -12.83 16.99
CA VAL A 52 -4.93 -13.20 17.91
C VAL A 52 -3.89 -14.00 17.14
N ALA A 53 -2.62 -13.66 17.33
CA ALA A 53 -1.50 -14.38 16.77
C ALA A 53 -0.32 -14.37 17.76
N TYR A 54 0.66 -15.23 17.54
CA TYR A 54 1.89 -15.24 18.33
C TYR A 54 3.08 -15.01 17.40
N PHE A 55 3.88 -13.99 17.70
CA PHE A 55 5.10 -13.70 16.95
C PHE A 55 6.29 -13.75 17.88
N ARG A 56 7.27 -14.62 17.59
CA ARG A 56 8.48 -14.80 18.42
C ARG A 56 8.15 -15.03 19.91
N GLY A 57 7.11 -15.84 20.17
CA GLY A 57 6.63 -16.16 21.53
C GLY A 57 5.82 -15.06 22.21
N ARG A 58 5.55 -13.92 21.55
CA ARG A 58 4.76 -12.82 22.11
C ARG A 58 3.34 -12.85 21.56
N LYS A 59 2.35 -12.79 22.46
CA LYS A 59 0.94 -12.68 22.09
C LYS A 59 0.67 -11.31 21.47
N LEU A 60 0.11 -11.32 20.27
CA LEU A 60 -0.35 -10.13 19.57
C LEU A 60 -1.88 -10.13 19.51
N LYS A 61 -2.46 -8.94 19.65
CA LYS A 61 -3.88 -8.71 19.36
C LYS A 61 -3.97 -7.82 18.12
N GLY A 62 -4.77 -8.24 17.17
CA GLY A 62 -4.94 -7.63 15.87
C GLY A 62 -6.31 -7.01 15.73
N ARG A 63 -6.39 -5.90 15.01
CA ARG A 63 -7.62 -5.28 14.56
C ARG A 63 -7.58 -5.16 13.04
N THR A 64 -8.65 -5.61 12.39
CA THR A 64 -8.85 -5.37 10.96
C THR A 64 -9.35 -3.95 10.73
N VAL A 65 -8.68 -3.22 9.86
CA VAL A 65 -9.05 -1.88 9.42
C VAL A 65 -9.33 -1.93 7.92
N ALA A 66 -10.57 -1.66 7.54
CA ALA A 66 -10.97 -1.63 6.14
C ALA A 66 -10.51 -0.33 5.48
N LEU A 67 -10.24 -0.39 4.18
CA LEU A 67 -10.06 0.82 3.38
C LEU A 67 -11.40 1.54 3.20
N PRO A 68 -11.44 2.88 3.20
CA PRO A 68 -12.65 3.61 2.82
C PRO A 68 -12.99 3.38 1.34
N ASP A 69 -14.29 3.39 1.00
CA ASP A 69 -14.84 2.96 -0.30
C ASP A 69 -14.20 3.60 -1.55
N ASN A 70 -13.68 4.82 -1.41
CA ASN A 70 -13.07 5.58 -2.51
C ASN A 70 -11.54 5.40 -2.62
N PHE A 71 -10.96 4.47 -1.86
CA PHE A 71 -9.53 4.17 -1.87
C PHE A 71 -9.26 2.75 -2.39
N LYS A 72 -8.08 2.57 -2.96
CA LYS A 72 -7.58 1.26 -3.42
C LYS A 72 -6.23 0.98 -2.79
N GLY A 73 -6.10 -0.15 -2.13
CA GLY A 73 -4.83 -0.64 -1.60
C GLY A 73 -4.05 -1.38 -2.68
N VAL A 74 -2.81 -0.98 -2.89
CA VAL A 74 -1.88 -1.66 -3.82
C VAL A 74 -0.55 -1.91 -3.13
N VAL A 75 0.04 -3.07 -3.42
CA VAL A 75 1.45 -3.37 -3.14
C VAL A 75 2.20 -3.17 -4.44
N VAL A 76 3.30 -2.40 -4.38
CA VAL A 76 4.10 -2.07 -5.55
C VAL A 76 5.55 -2.50 -5.36
N GLU A 77 6.17 -2.92 -6.46
CA GLU A 77 7.59 -3.25 -6.52
C GLU A 77 8.28 -2.30 -7.50
N ARG A 78 9.44 -1.77 -7.11
CA ARG A 78 10.28 -0.95 -8.00
C ARG A 78 10.89 -1.84 -9.07
N ARG A 79 10.67 -1.50 -10.33
CA ARG A 79 11.38 -2.11 -11.46
C ARG A 79 12.19 -1.06 -12.21
N PRO A 80 13.49 -1.29 -12.44
CA PRO A 80 14.25 -0.48 -13.37
C PRO A 80 13.55 -0.52 -14.73
N ARG A 81 13.24 0.65 -15.32
CA ARG A 81 12.78 0.69 -16.70
C ARG A 81 13.91 0.21 -17.59
N GLU A 82 13.65 -0.82 -18.40
CA GLU A 82 14.59 -1.20 -19.46
C GLU A 82 14.73 0.00 -20.40
N LYS A 83 15.96 0.51 -20.52
CA LYS A 83 16.32 1.55 -21.50
C LYS A 83 16.20 0.95 -22.91
N GLY A 84 14.99 0.77 -23.44
CA GLY A 84 14.80 0.14 -24.77
C GLY A 84 13.38 -0.17 -25.24
N GLY A 85 12.33 0.14 -24.48
CA GLY A 85 10.94 -0.12 -24.89
C GLY A 85 10.38 0.95 -25.83
N LYS A 86 10.33 0.63 -27.13
CA LYS A 86 9.74 1.38 -28.27
C LYS A 86 8.75 2.48 -27.87
N GLN A 87 9.14 3.73 -28.13
CA GLN A 87 8.20 4.83 -28.34
C GLN A 87 7.18 4.37 -29.38
N SER A 88 5.91 4.29 -28.98
CA SER A 88 4.79 4.21 -29.90
C SER A 88 4.87 5.37 -30.88
N ASP A 89 4.72 5.05 -32.17
CA ASP A 89 4.72 5.95 -33.32
C ASP A 89 3.91 7.23 -33.09
N ILE A 90 4.55 8.29 -32.58
CA ILE A 90 4.04 9.66 -32.68
C ILE A 90 5.13 10.45 -33.40
N GLN A 91 4.96 10.44 -34.72
CA GLN A 91 5.32 11.45 -35.71
C GLN A 91 6.38 12.48 -35.25
N GLU A 92 7.57 12.36 -35.85
CA GLU A 92 8.67 13.31 -35.78
C GLU A 92 8.16 14.74 -36.07
N HIS A 93 8.11 15.57 -35.04
CA HIS A 93 8.21 17.02 -35.21
C HIS A 93 9.49 17.48 -34.50
N ASP A 94 10.45 17.85 -35.33
CA ASP A 94 11.71 18.51 -35.01
C ASP A 94 11.45 19.75 -34.13
N GLY A 95 12.12 19.83 -32.97
CA GLY A 95 12.00 20.96 -32.05
C GLY A 95 12.28 20.63 -30.59
N GLU A 96 13.52 20.86 -30.18
CA GLU A 96 14.01 20.99 -28.80
C GLU A 96 13.73 19.80 -27.85
N SER A 97 14.80 19.06 -27.55
CA SER A 97 14.84 18.03 -26.50
C SER A 97 14.56 18.68 -25.14
N ALA A 98 13.27 18.87 -24.81
CA ALA A 98 12.83 19.15 -23.46
C ALA A 98 13.31 17.99 -22.59
N ASP A 99 14.04 18.31 -21.52
CA ASP A 99 14.55 17.37 -20.51
C ASP A 99 13.52 16.26 -20.23
N ALA A 100 13.74 15.09 -20.82
CA ALA A 100 12.88 13.94 -20.59
C ALA A 100 13.06 13.56 -19.12
N VAL A 101 12.06 13.88 -18.29
CA VAL A 101 12.08 13.58 -16.87
C VAL A 101 12.36 12.09 -16.71
N GLU A 102 13.49 11.76 -16.08
CA GLU A 102 13.85 10.36 -15.80
C GLU A 102 12.75 9.79 -14.90
N THR A 103 12.10 8.73 -15.38
CA THR A 103 10.97 8.09 -14.69
C THR A 103 11.34 6.66 -14.30
N GLU A 104 10.93 6.23 -13.10
CA GLU A 104 11.07 4.85 -12.62
C GLU A 104 9.68 4.22 -12.45
N ALA A 105 9.54 2.93 -12.81
CA ALA A 105 8.26 2.21 -12.77
C ALA A 105 8.04 1.51 -11.42
N LEU A 106 6.86 1.72 -10.84
CA LEU A 106 6.33 0.99 -9.70
C LEU A 106 5.26 0.03 -10.18
N GLN A 107 5.59 -1.25 -10.31
CA GLN A 107 4.65 -2.25 -10.78
C GLN A 107 3.74 -2.73 -9.64
N VAL A 108 2.42 -2.74 -9.87
CA VAL A 108 1.46 -3.33 -8.92
C VAL A 108 1.61 -4.86 -8.90
N THR A 109 1.88 -5.42 -7.72
CA THR A 109 2.08 -6.87 -7.50
C THR A 109 0.92 -7.53 -6.76
N ALA A 110 0.18 -6.77 -5.95
CA ALA A 110 -1.01 -7.23 -5.26
C ALA A 110 -1.95 -6.07 -4.90
N ARG A 111 -3.18 -6.41 -4.54
CA ARG A 111 -4.19 -5.48 -4.02
C ARG A 111 -4.69 -5.92 -2.66
N PHE A 112 -5.15 -4.96 -1.87
CA PHE A 112 -5.77 -5.22 -0.58
C PHE A 112 -6.92 -4.26 -0.34
N GLU A 113 -7.90 -4.73 0.43
CA GLU A 113 -9.10 -3.97 0.83
C GLU A 113 -9.10 -3.66 2.33
N GLN A 114 -8.17 -4.27 3.08
CA GLN A 114 -8.03 -4.11 4.52
C GLN A 114 -6.59 -4.31 4.97
N VAL A 115 -6.25 -3.81 6.15
CA VAL A 115 -4.96 -3.99 6.83
C VAL A 115 -5.23 -4.57 8.22
N LEU A 116 -4.39 -5.50 8.67
CA LEU A 116 -4.41 -5.98 10.06
C LEU A 116 -3.35 -5.23 10.86
N VAL A 117 -3.79 -4.39 11.81
CA VAL A 117 -2.91 -3.67 12.74
C VAL A 117 -2.75 -4.52 13.99
N TRP A 118 -1.51 -4.74 14.42
CA TRP A 118 -1.18 -5.60 15.55
C TRP A 118 -0.54 -4.83 16.71
N SER A 119 -0.89 -5.20 17.94
CA SER A 119 -0.32 -4.64 19.18
C SER A 119 0.11 -5.74 20.16
N HIS A 120 0.96 -5.38 21.12
CA HIS A 120 1.44 -6.30 22.16
C HIS A 120 0.37 -6.52 23.24
N GLY A 121 -0.45 -7.56 23.10
CA GLY A 121 -1.40 -8.05 24.13
C GLY A 121 -2.56 -7.12 24.54
N ALA A 122 -2.46 -5.82 24.27
CA ALA A 122 -3.46 -4.80 24.53
C ALA A 122 -4.50 -4.74 23.40
N SER A 123 -5.73 -4.32 23.71
CA SER A 123 -6.69 -3.96 22.65
C SER A 123 -6.22 -2.69 21.93
N ILE A 124 -6.42 -2.63 20.62
CA ILE A 124 -6.18 -1.42 19.83
C ILE A 124 -7.43 -0.55 19.95
N ASP A 125 -7.28 0.62 20.57
CA ASP A 125 -8.35 1.61 20.68
C ASP A 125 -8.40 2.45 19.40
N PRO A 126 -9.49 2.39 18.62
CA PRO A 126 -9.61 3.13 17.36
C PRO A 126 -9.54 4.65 17.55
N ALA A 127 -9.89 5.19 18.73
CA ALA A 127 -9.87 6.63 18.99
C ALA A 127 -8.47 7.19 19.28
N THR A 128 -7.48 6.33 19.52
CA THR A 128 -6.12 6.75 19.91
C THR A 128 -5.02 6.15 19.04
N ASP A 129 -5.24 5.00 18.41
CA ASP A 129 -4.24 4.36 17.55
C ASP A 129 -3.99 5.18 16.27
N PRO A 130 -2.75 5.64 16.00
CA PRO A 130 -2.46 6.51 14.86
C PRO A 130 -2.73 5.86 13.50
N CYS A 131 -2.55 4.53 13.38
CA CYS A 131 -2.77 3.83 12.12
C CYS A 131 -4.27 3.74 11.83
N VAL A 132 -5.05 3.27 12.82
CA VAL A 132 -6.51 3.17 12.70
C VAL A 132 -7.12 4.53 12.37
N ARG A 133 -6.76 5.58 13.12
CA ARG A 133 -7.23 6.95 12.85
C ARG A 133 -6.79 7.48 11.49
N GLY A 134 -5.61 7.09 11.03
CA GLY A 134 -5.14 7.43 9.69
C GLY A 134 -6.11 6.95 8.61
N PHE A 135 -6.55 5.70 8.70
CA PHE A 135 -7.51 5.12 7.76
C PHE A 135 -8.93 5.66 7.97
N ASP A 136 -9.40 5.68 9.21
CA ASP A 136 -10.80 5.99 9.54
C ASP A 136 -11.10 7.49 9.48
N GLU A 137 -10.17 8.37 9.87
CA GLU A 137 -10.41 9.81 9.95
C GLU A 137 -9.68 10.55 8.83
N TRP A 138 -8.35 10.40 8.76
CA TRP A 138 -7.52 11.26 7.91
C TRP A 138 -7.80 11.08 6.42
N LEU A 139 -7.91 9.83 5.94
CA LEU A 139 -8.22 9.57 4.53
C LEU A 139 -9.55 10.21 4.11
N GLN A 140 -10.57 10.19 4.98
CA GLN A 140 -11.86 10.81 4.69
C GLN A 140 -11.76 12.35 4.64
N VAL A 141 -11.04 12.95 5.59
CA VAL A 141 -10.81 14.40 5.61
C VAL A 141 -10.03 14.84 4.38
N ALA A 142 -8.93 14.15 4.05
CA ALA A 142 -8.10 14.47 2.88
C ALA A 142 -8.90 14.37 1.58
N ALA A 143 -9.77 13.36 1.44
CA ALA A 143 -10.66 13.23 0.29
C ALA A 143 -11.59 14.44 0.14
N LYS A 144 -12.21 14.90 1.22
CA LYS A 144 -13.11 16.07 1.21
C LYS A 144 -12.39 17.38 0.92
N VAL A 145 -11.19 17.58 1.48
CA VAL A 145 -10.40 18.80 1.21
C VAL A 145 -10.06 18.92 -0.28
N ARG A 146 -9.71 17.78 -0.91
CA ARG A 146 -9.40 17.75 -2.35
C ARG A 146 -10.61 18.11 -3.22
N THR A 147 -11.82 17.66 -2.87
CA THR A 147 -13.02 17.97 -3.66
C THR A 147 -13.43 19.44 -3.54
N LEU A 148 -13.33 20.05 -2.36
CA LEU A 148 -13.63 21.48 -2.15
C LEU A 148 -12.75 22.41 -3.00
N GLN A 149 -11.47 22.05 -3.17
CA GLN A 149 -10.55 22.81 -4.03
C GLN A 149 -10.92 22.75 -5.51
N ALA A 150 -11.59 21.69 -5.96
CA ALA A 150 -12.06 21.57 -7.33
C ALA A 150 -13.30 22.45 -7.58
N GLU A 151 -14.18 22.57 -6.58
CA GLU A 151 -15.42 23.36 -6.67
C GLU A 151 -15.16 24.89 -6.59
N THR A 152 -14.11 25.32 -5.89
CA THR A 152 -13.78 26.75 -5.71
C THR A 152 -13.11 27.37 -6.95
N LYS A 153 -12.77 26.58 -7.97
CA LYS A 153 -12.13 27.04 -9.22
C LYS A 153 -13.10 27.17 -10.40
N GLN A 154 -14.40 27.03 -10.18
CA GLN A 154 -15.47 27.36 -11.13
C GLN A 154 -16.03 28.75 -10.84
#